data_AF-A0A936IWT0-F1
#
_entry.id   AF-A0A936IWT0-F1
#
_cell.length_a   1.000
_cell.length_b   1.000
_cell.length_c   1.000
_cell.angle_alpha   90.00
_cell.angle_beta   90.00
_cell.angle_gamma   90.00
#
_symmetry.space_group_name_H-M   'P 1'
#
loop_
_entity.id
_entity.type
_entity.pdbx_description
1 polymer ?
#
loop_
_entity_poly.entity_id
_entity_poly.type
_entity_poly.pdbx_seq_one_letter_code
_entity_poly.pdbx_strand_id
1 'polypeptide(L)'
;MAVKPHIEDRVAYWTTVYAAAPLPAGETSAKSEVQARSDPPKAERRERPVRSGRKRWLARLKALALATWRYRHRSAVPSVSALKRLHIDAADLLLEIGPTVTQVRDEIDRLNMAHYNSQREDWREAHVYPLAIRRFTRLLIAAYRLIEREQQTERAAGRAELAPPHFEPPAPETMRGDEPVGEGVGNRDSRIPAEPAKPRKGDTTLLAGKRLVSLSTAERYLGIGQRQRQKLIEAGTLDVEGKGQNRKVTVESLKQYLPPENAN
;
A
#
# COMPACT_ATOMS: atom_id res chain seq x y z
N MET A 1 5.21 -34.68 12.13
CA MET A 1 6.14 -34.04 11.17
C MET A 1 5.34 -33.63 9.94
N ALA A 2 5.33 -32.35 9.57
CA ALA A 2 4.60 -31.88 8.39
C ALA A 2 5.46 -32.09 7.14
N VAL A 3 5.13 -33.09 6.34
CA VAL A 3 5.78 -33.37 5.05
C VAL A 3 5.43 -32.23 4.10
N LYS A 4 6.41 -31.39 3.76
CA LYS A 4 6.24 -30.38 2.71
C LYS A 4 6.26 -31.12 1.37
N PRO A 5 5.24 -30.97 0.51
CA PRO A 5 5.27 -31.57 -0.82
C PRO A 5 6.51 -31.07 -1.57
N HIS A 6 7.20 -31.98 -2.25
CA HIS A 6 8.39 -31.65 -3.02
C HIS A 6 8.01 -30.68 -4.15
N ILE A 7 8.95 -29.79 -4.49
CA ILE A 7 8.75 -28.76 -5.53
C ILE A 7 8.36 -29.41 -6.87
N GLU A 8 8.84 -30.62 -7.11
CA GLU A 8 8.55 -31.43 -8.30
C GLU A 8 7.07 -31.81 -8.41
N ASP A 9 6.39 -32.15 -7.31
CA ASP A 9 4.95 -32.46 -7.31
C ASP A 9 4.10 -31.23 -7.68
N ARG A 10 4.54 -30.04 -7.26
CA ARG A 10 3.86 -28.78 -7.64
C ARG A 10 4.07 -28.45 -9.11
N VAL A 11 5.27 -28.65 -9.64
CA VAL A 11 5.54 -28.46 -11.07
C VAL A 11 4.74 -29.46 -11.90
N ALA A 12 4.64 -30.72 -11.45
CA ALA A 12 3.82 -31.76 -12.07
C ALA A 12 2.33 -31.39 -12.09
N TYR A 13 1.79 -30.91 -10.96
CA TYR A 13 0.41 -30.42 -10.86
C TYR A 13 0.11 -29.30 -11.85
N TRP A 14 1.01 -28.30 -11.94
CA TRP A 14 0.82 -27.20 -12.88
C TRP A 14 0.99 -27.65 -14.34
N THR A 15 1.89 -28.61 -14.63
CA THR A 15 1.99 -29.16 -15.99
C THR A 15 0.75 -29.97 -16.37
N THR A 16 0.11 -30.71 -15.45
CA THR A 16 -1.17 -31.39 -15.74
C THR A 16 -2.30 -30.39 -15.99
N VAL A 17 -2.38 -29.31 -15.20
CA VAL A 17 -3.40 -28.26 -15.37
C VAL A 17 -3.28 -27.54 -16.72
N TYR A 18 -2.06 -27.31 -17.22
CA TYR A 18 -1.83 -26.62 -18.50
C TYR A 18 -1.69 -27.54 -19.71
N ALA A 19 -1.38 -28.83 -19.55
CA ALA A 19 -1.36 -29.79 -20.65
C ALA A 19 -2.77 -30.29 -21.04
N ALA A 20 -3.74 -30.19 -20.13
CA ALA A 20 -5.09 -30.70 -20.33
C ALA A 20 -6.09 -29.65 -20.86
N ALA A 21 -5.71 -28.90 -21.90
CA ALA A 21 -6.68 -28.13 -22.68
C ALA A 21 -6.97 -28.78 -24.05
N PRO A 22 -7.71 -29.90 -24.12
CA PRO A 22 -8.56 -30.19 -25.26
C PRO A 22 -9.97 -29.65 -25.03
N LEU A 23 -10.54 -29.02 -26.06
CA LEU A 23 -11.93 -28.56 -26.13
C LEU A 23 -12.91 -29.72 -25.81
N PRO A 24 -14.04 -29.46 -25.13
CA PRO A 24 -14.96 -30.53 -24.75
C PRO A 24 -15.80 -30.99 -25.95
N ALA A 25 -15.63 -32.25 -26.32
CA ALA A 25 -16.64 -33.01 -27.04
C ALA A 25 -17.09 -34.15 -26.13
N GLY A 26 -18.40 -34.16 -25.83
CA GLY A 26 -19.21 -35.37 -25.64
C GLY A 26 -19.02 -36.20 -24.37
N GLU A 27 -20.09 -36.28 -23.57
CA GLU A 27 -20.70 -37.52 -23.03
C GLU A 27 -19.86 -38.41 -22.08
N THR A 28 -20.39 -39.20 -21.13
CA THR A 28 -21.62 -39.34 -20.34
C THR A 28 -21.26 -40.31 -19.19
N SER A 29 -22.01 -40.25 -18.08
CA SER A 29 -22.42 -41.40 -17.24
C SER A 29 -21.43 -42.25 -16.41
N ALA A 30 -21.69 -42.30 -15.10
CA ALA A 30 -21.84 -43.48 -14.20
C ALA A 30 -21.26 -43.21 -12.79
N LYS A 31 -22.09 -43.00 -11.75
CA LYS A 31 -22.66 -43.97 -10.78
C LYS A 31 -21.65 -44.61 -9.80
N SER A 32 -21.83 -44.30 -8.50
CA SER A 32 -21.68 -45.14 -7.28
C SER A 32 -21.49 -44.18 -6.08
N GLU A 33 -22.46 -43.93 -5.19
CA GLU A 33 -23.15 -44.80 -4.22
C GLU A 33 -22.29 -45.18 -2.98
N VAL A 34 -22.47 -44.35 -1.92
CA VAL A 34 -22.63 -44.64 -0.49
C VAL A 34 -21.59 -45.50 0.25
N GLN A 35 -20.86 -44.88 1.19
CA GLN A 35 -20.60 -45.48 2.51
C GLN A 35 -20.55 -44.40 3.59
N ALA A 36 -21.59 -44.35 4.41
CA ALA A 36 -21.71 -43.48 5.58
C ALA A 36 -20.73 -43.91 6.68
N ARG A 37 -19.87 -42.98 7.11
CA ARG A 37 -19.18 -43.02 8.41
C ARG A 37 -19.58 -41.78 9.19
N SER A 38 -20.16 -42.05 10.35
CA SER A 38 -20.63 -41.10 11.35
C SER A 38 -19.45 -40.42 12.02
N ASP A 39 -19.26 -39.12 11.77
CA ASP A 39 -18.32 -38.27 12.50
C ASP A 39 -19.07 -37.36 13.51
N PRO A 40 -18.50 -37.11 14.69
CA PRO A 40 -19.14 -36.40 15.81
C PRO A 40 -19.39 -34.90 15.54
N PRO A 41 -20.27 -34.26 16.35
CA PRO A 41 -20.81 -32.94 16.05
C PRO A 41 -19.75 -31.84 16.05
N LYS A 42 -19.49 -31.32 14.84
CA LYS A 42 -19.41 -29.90 14.47
C LYS A 42 -19.05 -28.95 15.64
N ALA A 43 -17.82 -29.06 16.13
CA ALA A 43 -17.19 -27.96 16.85
C ALA A 43 -17.18 -26.76 15.90
N GLU A 44 -17.94 -25.72 16.25
CA GLU A 44 -17.96 -24.43 15.59
C GLU A 44 -16.54 -24.08 15.15
N ARG A 45 -16.33 -24.20 13.84
CA ARG A 45 -15.10 -23.83 13.17
C ARG A 45 -15.08 -22.31 13.22
N ARG A 46 -14.71 -21.77 14.39
CA ARG A 46 -14.50 -20.36 14.68
C ARG A 46 -13.81 -19.80 13.44
N GLU A 47 -14.57 -19.06 12.64
CA GLU A 47 -14.09 -18.46 11.42
C GLU A 47 -12.93 -17.58 11.85
N ARG A 48 -11.70 -18.08 11.64
CA ARG A 48 -10.51 -17.33 11.99
C ARG A 48 -10.65 -16.01 11.27
N PRO A 49 -10.54 -14.87 11.97
CA PRO A 49 -10.91 -13.59 11.41
C PRO A 49 -10.13 -13.38 10.11
N VAL A 50 -10.87 -13.27 9.01
CA VAL A 50 -10.39 -13.10 7.62
C VAL A 50 -9.31 -12.01 7.52
N ARG A 51 -9.33 -11.05 8.45
CA ARG A 51 -8.34 -9.98 8.66
C ARG A 51 -6.90 -10.47 8.83
N SER A 52 -6.68 -11.65 9.43
CA SER A 52 -5.33 -12.21 9.63
C SER A 52 -4.72 -12.76 8.33
N GLY A 53 -5.55 -13.31 7.44
CA GLY A 53 -5.12 -13.80 6.12
C GLY A 53 -4.65 -12.68 5.21
N ARG A 54 -5.39 -11.57 5.15
CA ARG A 54 -5.05 -10.46 4.25
C ARG A 54 -3.74 -9.77 4.57
N LYS A 55 -3.42 -9.58 5.85
CA LYS A 55 -2.10 -9.02 6.25
C LYS A 55 -0.96 -9.94 5.78
N ARG A 56 -1.16 -11.26 5.86
CA ARG A 56 -0.20 -12.25 5.37
C ARG A 56 -0.05 -12.17 3.85
N TRP A 57 -1.13 -12.03 3.09
CA TRP A 57 -1.08 -11.87 1.63
C TRP A 57 -0.33 -10.60 1.22
N LEU A 58 -0.65 -9.47 1.84
CA LEU A 58 0.05 -8.20 1.60
C LEU A 58 1.55 -8.30 1.89
N ALA A 59 1.93 -8.97 2.98
CA ALA A 59 3.35 -9.20 3.30
C ALA A 59 4.05 -10.06 2.25
N ARG A 60 3.40 -11.13 1.76
CA ARG A 60 3.94 -11.99 0.71
C ARG A 60 4.06 -11.26 -0.63
N LEU A 61 3.06 -10.48 -1.04
CA LEU A 61 3.12 -9.65 -2.24
C LEU A 61 4.27 -8.63 -2.18
N LYS A 62 4.45 -7.96 -1.03
CA LYS A 62 5.59 -7.05 -0.81
C LYS A 62 6.92 -7.79 -0.94
N ALA A 63 7.04 -8.98 -0.36
CA ALA A 63 8.26 -9.78 -0.45
C ALA A 63 8.58 -10.18 -1.89
N LEU A 64 7.59 -10.62 -2.66
CA LEU A 64 7.75 -10.96 -4.08
C LEU A 64 8.13 -9.75 -4.93
N ALA A 65 7.45 -8.61 -4.74
CA ALA A 65 7.77 -7.37 -5.46
C ALA A 65 9.17 -6.83 -5.11
N LEU A 66 9.61 -7.01 -3.85
CA LEU A 66 10.97 -6.65 -3.45
C LEU A 66 12.02 -7.59 -4.07
N ALA A 67 11.72 -8.89 -4.15
CA ALA A 67 12.59 -9.86 -4.79
C ALA A 67 12.78 -9.53 -6.28
N THR A 68 11.70 -9.23 -7.00
CA THR A 68 11.80 -8.81 -8.42
C THR A 68 12.52 -7.49 -8.59
N TRP A 69 12.31 -6.53 -7.67
CA TRP A 69 13.04 -5.27 -7.67
C TRP A 69 14.55 -5.48 -7.46
N ARG A 70 14.94 -6.39 -6.56
CA ARG A 70 16.36 -6.75 -6.36
C ARG A 70 16.99 -7.36 -7.60
N TYR A 71 16.27 -8.23 -8.30
CA TYR A 71 16.73 -8.80 -9.57
C TYR A 71 16.87 -7.75 -10.68
N ARG A 72 16.11 -6.66 -10.61
CA ARG A 72 16.25 -5.54 -11.53
C ARG A 72 17.45 -4.65 -11.21
N HIS A 73 17.75 -4.45 -9.92
CA HIS A 73 18.75 -3.46 -9.48
C HIS A 73 20.15 -4.02 -9.26
N ARG A 74 20.29 -5.31 -8.96
CA ARG A 74 21.60 -5.94 -8.90
C ARG A 74 21.96 -6.42 -10.30
N SER A 75 23.19 -6.17 -10.74
CA SER A 75 23.76 -6.74 -11.98
C SER A 75 23.83 -8.28 -11.96
N ALA A 76 23.39 -8.91 -10.88
CA ALA A 76 23.23 -10.35 -10.77
C ALA A 76 21.98 -10.76 -11.54
N VAL A 77 22.20 -11.27 -12.75
CA VAL A 77 21.16 -11.93 -13.55
C VAL A 77 20.59 -13.09 -12.72
N PRO A 78 19.30 -13.07 -12.36
CA PRO A 78 18.69 -14.19 -11.67
C PRO A 78 18.77 -15.44 -12.53
N SER A 79 19.02 -16.59 -11.90
CA SER A 79 18.91 -17.86 -12.61
C SER A 79 17.47 -18.05 -13.12
N VAL A 80 17.35 -18.72 -14.27
CA VAL A 80 16.06 -19.10 -14.86
C VAL A 80 15.17 -19.83 -13.82
N SER A 81 15.76 -20.72 -13.03
CA SER A 81 15.07 -21.44 -11.95
C SER A 81 14.53 -20.51 -10.86
N ALA A 82 15.26 -19.45 -10.51
CA ALA A 82 14.81 -18.47 -9.51
C ALA A 82 13.63 -17.64 -10.03
N LEU A 83 13.66 -17.24 -11.30
CA LEU A 83 12.54 -16.53 -11.93
C LEU A 83 11.30 -17.42 -12.07
N LYS A 84 11.48 -18.69 -12.48
CA LYS A 84 10.39 -19.66 -12.57
C LYS A 84 9.73 -19.90 -11.21
N ARG A 85 10.53 -20.08 -10.17
CA ARG A 85 10.03 -20.21 -8.79
C ARG A 85 9.25 -18.98 -8.35
N LEU A 86 9.77 -17.79 -8.64
CA LEU A 86 9.12 -16.54 -8.28
C LEU A 86 7.77 -16.35 -8.99
N HIS A 87 7.68 -16.77 -10.26
CA HIS A 87 6.44 -16.77 -11.02
C HIS A 87 5.41 -17.73 -10.39
N ILE A 88 5.80 -18.98 -10.09
CA ILE A 88 4.93 -19.97 -9.45
C ILE A 88 4.45 -19.48 -8.08
N ASP A 89 5.37 -18.98 -7.24
CA ASP A 89 5.02 -18.45 -5.92
C ASP A 89 4.03 -17.28 -5.99
N ALA A 90 4.10 -16.47 -7.05
CA ALA A 90 3.14 -15.40 -7.31
C ALA A 90 1.79 -15.93 -7.79
N ALA A 91 1.78 -16.87 -8.73
CA ALA A 91 0.54 -17.49 -9.22
C ALA A 91 -0.22 -18.21 -8.10
N ASP A 92 0.47 -19.01 -7.29
CA ASP A 92 -0.08 -19.68 -6.09
C ASP A 92 -0.68 -18.66 -5.12
N LEU A 93 0.00 -17.53 -4.89
CA LEU A 93 -0.49 -16.49 -3.98
C LEU A 93 -1.74 -15.78 -4.52
N LEU A 94 -1.78 -15.49 -5.83
CA LEU A 94 -2.94 -14.83 -6.45
C LEU A 94 -4.15 -15.76 -6.48
N LEU A 95 -3.94 -17.06 -6.65
CA LEU A 95 -4.98 -18.08 -6.46
C LEU A 95 -5.52 -18.08 -5.03
N GLU A 96 -4.64 -18.00 -4.02
CA GLU A 96 -5.04 -17.97 -2.60
C GLU A 96 -5.87 -16.73 -2.25
N ILE A 97 -5.61 -15.59 -2.92
CA ILE A 97 -6.36 -14.34 -2.73
C ILE A 97 -7.76 -14.43 -3.34
N GLY A 98 -7.90 -15.10 -4.50
CA GLY A 98 -9.18 -15.38 -5.13
C GLY A 98 -9.59 -14.37 -6.23
N PRO A 99 -10.90 -14.12 -6.42
CA PRO A 99 -11.44 -13.49 -7.62
C PRO A 99 -11.05 -12.02 -7.80
N THR A 100 -10.63 -11.36 -6.73
CA THR A 100 -10.35 -9.91 -6.71
C THR A 100 -9.11 -9.53 -7.53
N VAL A 101 -8.25 -10.51 -7.81
CA VAL A 101 -6.99 -10.35 -8.55
C VAL A 101 -6.91 -11.21 -9.81
N THR A 102 -8.03 -11.75 -10.30
CA THR A 102 -8.08 -12.63 -11.49
C THR A 102 -7.50 -11.95 -12.72
N GLN A 103 -7.87 -10.70 -13.00
CA GLN A 103 -7.31 -9.97 -14.15
C GLN A 103 -5.77 -9.84 -14.05
N VAL A 104 -5.23 -9.60 -12.86
CA VAL A 104 -3.79 -9.49 -12.64
C VAL A 104 -3.11 -10.84 -12.81
N ARG A 105 -3.75 -11.92 -12.35
CA ARG A 105 -3.30 -13.29 -12.56
C ARG A 105 -3.24 -13.64 -14.04
N ASP A 106 -4.32 -13.38 -14.79
CA ASP A 106 -4.37 -13.66 -16.23
C ASP A 106 -3.28 -12.89 -17.00
N GLU A 107 -3.00 -11.65 -16.60
CA GLU A 107 -1.89 -10.88 -17.17
C GLU A 107 -0.51 -11.45 -16.81
N ILE A 108 -0.33 -11.98 -15.59
CA ILE A 108 0.90 -12.66 -15.18
C ILE A 108 1.07 -13.96 -15.98
N ASP A 109 0.01 -14.72 -16.17
CA ASP A 109 0.03 -15.96 -16.96
C ASP A 109 0.35 -15.63 -18.44
N ARG A 110 -0.25 -14.58 -18.99
CA ARG A 110 0.02 -14.07 -20.36
C ARG A 110 1.41 -13.51 -20.54
N LEU A 111 2.07 -13.02 -19.48
CA LEU A 111 3.48 -12.64 -19.57
C LEU A 111 4.37 -13.83 -19.99
N ASN A 112 3.82 -15.06 -19.96
CA ASN A 112 4.37 -16.28 -20.51
C ASN A 112 5.87 -16.36 -20.26
N MET A 113 6.25 -16.17 -18.99
CA MET A 113 7.65 -16.27 -18.60
C MET A 113 8.16 -17.71 -18.86
N ALA A 114 7.26 -18.66 -19.16
CA ALA A 114 7.54 -20.04 -19.55
C ALA A 114 8.38 -20.23 -20.83
N HIS A 115 8.72 -19.17 -21.58
CA HIS A 115 9.88 -19.26 -22.50
C HIS A 115 11.22 -19.52 -21.78
N TYR A 116 11.24 -19.59 -20.43
CA TYR A 116 12.31 -20.22 -19.64
C TYR A 116 12.67 -21.66 -20.04
N ASN A 117 11.85 -22.32 -20.87
CA ASN A 117 12.13 -23.65 -21.41
C ASN A 117 13.10 -23.64 -22.61
N SER A 118 13.50 -22.49 -23.17
CA SER A 118 14.64 -22.42 -24.10
C SER A 118 15.96 -22.53 -23.31
N GLN A 119 16.09 -23.63 -22.57
CA GLN A 119 17.33 -24.08 -21.98
C GLN A 119 18.25 -24.52 -23.10
N ARG A 120 19.04 -23.60 -23.65
CA ARG A 120 20.46 -23.79 -23.98
C ARG A 120 21.05 -22.50 -24.58
N GLU A 121 22.11 -22.07 -23.92
CA GLU A 121 23.31 -21.42 -24.47
C GLU A 121 23.47 -19.89 -24.40
N ASP A 122 22.48 -19.05 -24.66
CA ASP A 122 22.76 -17.60 -24.65
C ASP A 122 22.25 -16.86 -23.41
N TRP A 123 23.04 -16.92 -22.34
CA TRP A 123 22.97 -15.96 -21.21
C TRP A 123 23.09 -14.49 -21.67
N ARG A 124 23.52 -14.24 -22.91
CA ARG A 124 23.52 -12.93 -23.57
C ARG A 124 22.11 -12.44 -23.92
N GLU A 125 21.14 -13.34 -24.10
CA GLU A 125 19.71 -12.99 -24.21
C GLU A 125 19.07 -12.69 -22.84
N ALA A 126 19.79 -12.82 -21.73
CA ALA A 126 19.27 -12.39 -20.42
C ALA A 126 18.94 -10.88 -20.38
N HIS A 127 19.51 -10.08 -21.30
CA HIS A 127 19.13 -8.70 -21.54
C HIS A 127 17.71 -8.50 -22.09
N VAL A 128 17.00 -9.56 -22.46
CA VAL A 128 15.62 -9.51 -23.01
C VAL A 128 14.55 -9.47 -21.89
N TYR A 129 14.87 -9.93 -20.68
CA TYR A 129 13.92 -9.95 -19.55
C TYR A 129 13.72 -8.65 -18.72
N PRO A 130 14.48 -7.54 -18.86
CA PRO A 130 14.25 -6.35 -18.03
C PRO A 130 12.83 -5.80 -18.16
N LEU A 131 12.25 -5.86 -19.36
CA LEU A 131 10.88 -5.40 -19.61
C LEU A 131 9.84 -6.35 -19.00
N ALA A 132 10.03 -7.67 -19.15
CA ALA A 132 9.14 -8.68 -18.56
C ALA A 132 9.17 -8.60 -17.02
N ILE A 133 10.35 -8.54 -16.40
CA ILE A 133 10.52 -8.39 -14.95
C ILE A 133 9.90 -7.07 -14.46
N ARG A 134 10.08 -5.98 -15.21
CA ARG A 134 9.47 -4.68 -14.89
C ARG A 134 7.96 -4.73 -14.95
N ARG A 135 7.38 -5.37 -15.98
CA ARG A 135 5.93 -5.55 -16.13
C ARG A 135 5.38 -6.45 -15.03
N PHE A 136 6.02 -7.58 -14.78
CA PHE A 136 5.67 -8.49 -13.69
C PHE A 136 5.67 -7.80 -12.32
N THR A 137 6.69 -6.99 -12.02
CA THR A 137 6.75 -6.21 -10.78
C THR A 137 5.60 -5.21 -10.67
N ARG A 138 5.23 -4.55 -11.77
CA ARG A 138 4.06 -3.64 -11.79
C ARG A 138 2.76 -4.38 -11.50
N LEU A 139 2.59 -5.59 -12.04
CA LEU A 139 1.41 -6.42 -11.78
C LEU A 139 1.32 -6.82 -10.31
N LEU A 140 2.41 -7.22 -9.68
CA LEU A 140 2.42 -7.49 -8.23
C LEU A 140 2.05 -6.26 -7.40
N ILE A 141 2.54 -5.07 -7.78
CA ILE A 141 2.17 -3.80 -7.12
C ILE A 141 0.68 -3.47 -7.35
N ALA A 142 0.15 -3.76 -8.54
CA ALA A 142 -1.27 -3.58 -8.83
C ALA A 142 -2.15 -4.50 -7.97
N ALA A 143 -1.83 -5.79 -7.88
CA ALA A 143 -2.51 -6.73 -6.98
C ALA A 143 -2.47 -6.25 -5.52
N TYR A 144 -1.31 -5.77 -5.05
CA TYR A 144 -1.18 -5.20 -3.71
C TYR A 144 -2.16 -4.04 -3.47
N ARG A 145 -2.25 -3.10 -4.43
CA ARG A 145 -3.13 -1.93 -4.32
C ARG A 145 -4.62 -2.28 -4.36
N LEU A 146 -5.01 -3.29 -5.14
CA LEU A 146 -6.39 -3.77 -5.19
C LEU A 146 -6.82 -4.28 -3.81
N ILE A 147 -6.01 -5.14 -3.19
CA ILE A 147 -6.28 -5.69 -1.86
C ILE A 147 -6.29 -4.59 -0.79
N GLU A 148 -5.42 -3.59 -0.91
CA GLU A 148 -5.38 -2.45 0.03
C GLU A 148 -6.64 -1.58 -0.08
N ARG A 149 -7.16 -1.36 -1.29
CA ARG A 149 -8.42 -0.64 -1.51
C ARG A 149 -9.61 -1.39 -0.92
N GLU A 150 -9.69 -2.71 -1.12
CA GLU A 150 -10.74 -3.53 -0.50
C GLU A 150 -10.70 -3.49 1.04
N GLN A 151 -9.51 -3.44 1.63
CA GLN A 151 -9.40 -3.25 3.09
C GLN A 151 -9.89 -1.88 3.53
N GLN A 152 -9.66 -0.84 2.72
CA GLN A 152 -10.14 0.50 3.04
C GLN A 152 -11.65 0.60 2.91
N THR A 153 -12.26 -0.01 1.89
CA THR A 153 -13.71 -0.01 1.72
C THR A 153 -14.40 -0.77 2.86
N GLU A 154 -13.86 -1.92 3.30
CA GLU A 154 -14.41 -2.63 4.46
C GLU A 154 -14.26 -1.86 5.77
N ARG A 155 -13.14 -1.15 5.97
CA ARG A 155 -12.96 -0.30 7.15
C ARG A 155 -13.90 0.91 7.11
N ALA A 156 -14.13 1.49 5.94
CA ALA A 156 -15.07 2.58 5.76
C ALA A 156 -16.51 2.10 5.99
N ALA A 157 -16.89 0.94 5.45
CA ALA A 157 -18.20 0.33 5.64
C ALA A 157 -18.46 -0.01 7.11
N GLY A 158 -17.52 -0.69 7.78
CA GLY A 158 -17.66 -0.99 9.21
C GLY A 158 -17.65 0.26 10.10
N ARG A 159 -17.01 1.35 9.67
CA ARG A 159 -17.09 2.64 10.38
C ARG A 159 -18.43 3.35 10.13
N ALA A 160 -18.99 3.24 8.94
CA ALA A 160 -20.30 3.80 8.61
C ALA A 160 -21.43 3.06 9.36
N GLU A 161 -21.31 1.75 9.52
CA GLU A 161 -22.26 0.93 10.30
C GLU A 161 -22.23 1.23 11.80
N LEU A 162 -21.05 1.60 12.33
CA LEU A 162 -20.87 2.05 13.71
C LEU A 162 -21.09 3.56 13.90
N ALA A 163 -21.43 4.31 12.84
CA ALA A 163 -21.85 5.68 13.02
C ALA A 163 -23.17 5.63 13.80
N PRO A 164 -23.23 6.23 15.01
CA PRO A 164 -24.45 6.22 15.80
C PRO A 164 -25.57 6.76 14.92
N PRO A 165 -26.78 6.15 14.96
CA PRO A 165 -27.91 6.63 14.20
C PRO A 165 -28.00 8.12 14.48
N HIS A 166 -27.97 8.91 13.40
CA HIS A 166 -28.04 10.35 13.47
C HIS A 166 -29.23 10.66 14.35
N PHE A 167 -28.98 11.06 15.61
CA PHE A 167 -30.02 11.51 16.50
C PHE A 167 -30.44 12.82 15.85
N GLU A 168 -31.51 12.79 15.06
CA GLU A 168 -32.16 14.01 14.61
C GLU A 168 -32.51 14.75 15.90
N PRO A 169 -31.86 15.90 16.19
CA PRO A 169 -32.27 16.68 17.33
C PRO A 169 -33.76 16.97 17.12
N PRO A 170 -34.62 16.69 18.12
CA PRO A 170 -36.04 16.98 17.97
C PRO A 170 -36.17 18.44 17.55
N ALA A 171 -36.96 18.67 16.50
CA ALA A 171 -37.20 19.99 15.95
C ALA A 171 -37.47 20.97 17.11
N PRO A 172 -36.83 22.15 17.14
CA PRO A 172 -37.05 23.11 18.21
C PRO A 172 -38.53 23.49 18.19
N GLU A 173 -39.28 22.99 19.17
CA GLU A 173 -40.62 23.48 19.46
C GLU A 173 -40.50 24.98 19.70
N THR A 174 -41.16 25.74 18.82
CA THR A 174 -41.33 27.18 18.89
C THR A 174 -42.13 27.53 20.13
N MET A 175 -41.47 27.54 21.29
CA MET A 175 -41.96 28.18 22.50
C MET A 175 -41.82 29.69 22.32
N ARG A 176 -42.94 30.25 21.89
CA ARG A 176 -43.32 31.66 21.95
C ARG A 176 -43.45 32.05 23.43
N GLY A 177 -42.68 33.04 23.89
CA GLY A 177 -42.95 33.75 25.14
C GLY A 177 -41.72 34.28 25.90
N ASP A 178 -41.56 35.59 25.83
CA ASP A 178 -41.06 36.54 26.84
C ASP A 178 -39.61 36.44 27.41
N GLU A 179 -38.88 37.53 27.18
CA GLU A 179 -37.69 38.02 27.91
C GLU A 179 -37.96 38.13 29.43
N PRO A 180 -36.96 37.94 30.32
CA PRO A 180 -35.98 39.01 30.59
C PRO A 180 -34.52 38.58 30.95
N VAL A 181 -33.63 39.52 30.63
CA VAL A 181 -32.33 39.88 31.22
C VAL A 181 -31.83 39.05 32.42
N GLY A 182 -30.64 38.47 32.30
CA GLY A 182 -29.89 37.92 33.44
C GLY A 182 -28.48 37.45 33.08
N GLU A 183 -27.48 38.05 33.71
CA GLU A 183 -26.05 37.85 33.56
C GLU A 183 -25.57 36.40 33.79
N GLY A 184 -24.49 36.04 33.10
CA GLY A 184 -23.34 35.47 33.78
C GLY A 184 -23.03 33.98 33.53
N VAL A 185 -21.75 33.79 33.19
CA VAL A 185 -20.91 32.65 33.57
C VAL A 185 -20.93 31.43 32.65
N GLY A 186 -19.81 31.27 31.93
CA GLY A 186 -19.16 29.96 31.84
C GLY A 186 -19.18 29.26 30.48
N ASN A 187 -18.71 29.94 29.43
CA ASN A 187 -18.33 29.25 28.19
C ASN A 187 -17.10 28.35 28.45
N ARG A 188 -17.34 27.07 28.76
CA ARG A 188 -16.31 26.02 28.74
C ARG A 188 -16.22 25.41 27.35
N ASP A 189 -15.65 26.19 26.45
CA ASP A 189 -14.92 25.70 25.31
C ASP A 189 -13.80 24.78 25.80
N SER A 190 -13.80 23.52 25.35
CA SER A 190 -12.59 22.76 24.96
C SER A 190 -12.89 21.27 24.75
N ARG A 191 -12.92 20.83 23.49
CA ARG A 191 -12.06 19.74 22.97
C ARG A 191 -12.32 19.48 21.48
N ILE A 192 -12.04 20.50 20.67
CA ILE A 192 -11.58 20.27 19.30
C ILE A 192 -10.24 21.00 19.23
N PRO A 193 -9.10 20.31 19.01
CA PRO A 193 -7.84 21.00 18.76
C PRO A 193 -8.05 21.84 17.50
N ALA A 194 -8.11 23.16 17.68
CA ALA A 194 -8.17 24.11 16.59
C ALA A 194 -7.03 23.79 15.63
N GLU A 195 -7.37 23.55 14.36
CA GLU A 195 -6.37 23.42 13.30
C GLU A 195 -5.48 24.67 13.34
N PRO A 196 -4.14 24.52 13.34
CA PRO A 196 -3.25 25.67 13.44
C PRO A 196 -3.53 26.60 12.26
N ALA A 197 -3.90 27.83 12.60
CA ALA A 197 -4.08 28.93 11.66
C ALA A 197 -2.95 28.91 10.63
N LYS A 198 -3.31 29.15 9.35
CA LYS A 198 -2.40 29.17 8.20
C LYS A 198 -1.07 29.83 8.60
N PRO A 199 0.09 29.14 8.42
CA PRO A 199 1.37 29.65 8.90
C PRO A 199 1.61 31.03 8.32
N ARG A 200 1.74 32.03 9.20
CA ARG A 200 2.08 33.39 8.82
C ARG A 200 3.49 33.35 8.22
N LYS A 201 3.59 33.70 6.95
CA LYS A 201 4.87 33.76 6.23
C LYS A 201 5.71 34.87 6.84
N GLY A 202 7.00 34.62 7.04
CA GLY A 202 7.93 35.64 7.52
C GLY A 202 7.99 35.84 9.03
N ASP A 203 7.43 34.93 9.85
CA ASP A 203 7.51 35.02 11.32
C ASP A 203 8.97 34.96 11.81
N THR A 204 9.57 36.13 12.07
CA THR A 204 10.98 36.27 12.50
C THR A 204 11.24 35.70 13.89
N THR A 205 10.20 35.54 14.72
CA THR A 205 10.27 34.88 16.04
C THR A 205 10.78 33.43 15.94
N LEU A 206 10.52 32.75 14.81
CA LEU A 206 11.01 31.38 14.56
C LEU A 206 12.52 31.32 14.32
N LEU A 207 13.14 32.45 13.96
CA LEU A 207 14.56 32.58 13.63
C LEU A 207 15.39 33.20 14.76
N ALA A 208 14.75 33.71 15.81
CA ALA A 208 15.42 34.47 16.86
C ALA A 208 16.57 33.68 17.53
N GLY A 209 17.80 34.20 17.39
CA GLY A 209 19.01 33.71 18.07
C GLY A 209 19.67 32.46 17.50
N LYS A 210 19.18 31.88 16.40
CA LYS A 210 19.75 30.65 15.82
C LYS A 210 20.48 30.96 14.50
N ARG A 211 21.66 30.38 14.30
CA ARG A 211 22.38 30.44 13.01
C ARG A 211 21.87 29.41 12.01
N LEU A 212 21.47 28.24 12.52
CA LEU A 212 21.01 27.10 11.75
C LEU A 212 19.62 26.67 12.21
N VAL A 213 18.70 26.50 11.28
CA VAL A 213 17.32 26.06 11.57
C VAL A 213 17.00 24.73 10.91
N SER A 214 16.08 23.99 11.52
CA SER A 214 15.59 22.74 10.96
C SER A 214 14.82 22.99 9.66
N LEU A 215 14.79 22.00 8.77
CA LEU A 215 14.05 22.10 7.51
C LEU A 215 12.56 22.38 7.72
N SER A 216 11.95 21.86 8.79
CA SER A 216 10.54 22.13 9.12
C SER A 216 10.32 23.58 9.56
N THR A 217 11.26 24.16 10.30
CA THR A 217 11.22 25.57 10.69
C THR A 217 11.34 26.48 9.46
N ALA A 218 12.22 26.14 8.53
CA ALA A 218 12.38 26.85 7.26
C ALA A 218 11.10 26.81 6.40
N GLU A 219 10.43 25.65 6.33
CA GLU A 219 9.15 25.51 5.62
C GLU A 219 8.05 26.39 6.20
N ARG A 220 7.97 26.48 7.55
CA ARG A 220 7.02 27.36 8.22
C ARG A 220 7.33 28.83 7.95
N TYR A 221 8.60 29.22 8.03
CA TYR A 221 9.03 30.60 7.78
C TYR A 221 8.71 31.05 6.34
N LEU A 222 8.99 30.21 5.36
CA LEU A 222 8.73 30.50 3.94
C LEU A 222 7.26 30.26 3.52
N GLY A 223 6.50 29.50 4.31
CA GLY A 223 5.17 29.03 3.96
C GLY A 223 5.15 28.19 2.68
N ILE A 224 6.13 27.29 2.53
CA ILE A 224 6.28 26.41 1.37
C ILE A 224 6.25 24.93 1.78
N GLY A 225 5.92 24.07 0.83
CA GLY A 225 5.97 22.62 1.03
C GLY A 225 7.35 21.99 0.77
N GLN A 226 7.54 20.77 1.26
CA GLN A 226 8.79 19.99 1.15
C GLN A 226 9.38 19.93 -0.28
N ARG A 227 8.52 19.81 -1.30
CA ARG A 227 8.96 19.75 -2.71
C ARG A 227 9.59 21.06 -3.18
N GLN A 228 9.01 22.20 -2.81
CA GLN A 228 9.53 23.52 -3.19
C GLN A 228 10.84 23.81 -2.46
N ARG A 229 10.91 23.48 -1.17
CA ARG A 229 12.14 23.55 -0.39
C ARG A 229 13.28 22.76 -1.05
N GLN A 230 13.00 21.52 -1.48
CA GLN A 230 14.01 20.69 -2.15
C GLN A 230 14.51 21.33 -3.46
N LYS A 231 13.62 21.94 -4.25
CA LYS A 231 14.01 22.68 -5.46
C LYS A 231 14.90 23.88 -5.16
N LEU A 232 14.62 24.65 -4.10
CA LEU A 232 15.44 25.81 -3.71
C LEU A 232 16.84 25.40 -3.23
N ILE A 233 16.94 24.26 -2.54
CA ILE A 233 18.22 23.67 -2.14
C ILE A 233 19.01 23.20 -3.37
N GLU A 234 18.36 22.52 -4.31
CA GLU A 234 18.99 22.05 -5.55
C GLU A 234 19.42 23.22 -6.45
N ALA A 235 18.67 24.32 -6.44
CA ALA A 235 19.02 25.55 -7.14
C ALA A 235 20.14 26.36 -6.46
N GLY A 236 20.60 25.95 -5.26
CA GLY A 236 21.63 26.67 -4.51
C GLY A 236 21.15 28.00 -3.91
N THR A 237 19.85 28.25 -3.86
CA THR A 237 19.28 29.48 -3.28
C THR A 237 19.19 29.40 -1.75
N LEU A 238 19.06 28.20 -1.20
CA LEU A 238 19.11 27.96 0.25
C LEU A 238 20.39 27.21 0.60
N ASP A 239 21.23 27.83 1.43
CA ASP A 239 22.45 27.21 1.94
C ASP A 239 22.12 26.22 3.06
N VAL A 240 22.63 25.01 2.91
CA VAL A 240 22.36 23.89 3.82
C VAL A 240 23.66 23.35 4.38
N GLU A 241 23.77 23.34 5.70
CA GLU A 241 24.86 22.69 6.41
C GLU A 241 24.45 21.30 6.92
N GLY A 242 25.41 20.37 6.94
CA GLY A 242 25.24 19.01 7.42
C GLY A 242 24.91 17.98 6.32
N LYS A 243 24.87 16.69 6.71
CA LYS A 243 24.64 15.56 5.80
C LYS A 243 23.42 14.72 6.26
N GLY A 244 22.72 14.13 5.30
CA GLY A 244 21.64 13.17 5.55
C GLY A 244 20.41 13.78 6.22
N GLN A 245 19.97 13.17 7.33
CA GLN A 245 18.79 13.60 8.09
C GLN A 245 19.04 14.82 8.98
N ASN A 246 20.30 15.12 9.30
CA ASN A 246 20.70 16.24 10.17
C ASN A 246 21.02 17.52 9.39
N ARG A 247 20.42 17.69 8.20
CA ARG A 247 20.60 18.88 7.38
C ARG A 247 19.85 20.07 7.97
N LYS A 248 20.51 21.22 8.06
CA LYS A 248 19.96 22.47 8.58
C LYS A 248 20.20 23.60 7.58
N VAL A 249 19.26 24.54 7.50
CA VAL A 249 19.33 25.69 6.59
C VAL A 249 19.90 26.87 7.37
N THR A 250 20.77 27.66 6.75
CA THR A 250 21.30 28.88 7.36
C THR A 250 20.23 29.96 7.43
N VAL A 251 20.18 30.71 8.53
CA VAL A 251 19.21 31.81 8.67
C VAL A 251 19.49 32.95 7.68
N GLU A 252 20.75 33.12 7.27
CA GLU A 252 21.16 34.14 6.29
C GLU A 252 20.53 33.89 4.92
N SER A 253 20.59 32.66 4.40
CA SER A 253 19.96 32.32 3.12
C SER A 253 18.44 32.44 3.15
N LEU A 254 17.80 32.17 4.30
CA LEU A 254 16.35 32.37 4.48
C LEU A 254 15.95 33.85 4.45
N LYS A 255 16.73 34.72 5.09
CA LYS A 255 16.49 36.18 5.09
C LYS A 255 16.74 36.79 3.72
N GLN A 256 17.68 36.24 2.95
CA GLN A 256 17.97 36.69 1.59
C GLN A 256 16.83 36.34 0.63
N TYR A 257 16.23 35.15 0.77
CA TYR A 257 15.13 34.71 -0.09
C TYR A 257 13.82 35.45 0.16
N LEU A 258 13.52 35.76 1.42
CA LEU A 258 12.33 36.52 1.80
C LEU A 258 12.79 37.67 2.71
N PRO A 259 13.05 38.86 2.15
CA PRO A 259 13.26 40.06 2.96
C PRO A 259 12.05 40.18 3.89
N PRO A 260 12.23 40.49 5.18
CA PRO A 260 11.11 40.65 6.09
C PRO A 260 10.28 41.87 5.65
N GLU A 261 9.30 41.65 4.78
CA GLU A 261 8.26 42.63 4.50
C GLU A 261 7.36 42.72 5.73
N ASN A 262 7.57 43.80 6.47
CA ASN A 262 6.65 44.40 7.44
C ASN A 262 6.51 43.65 8.78
N ALA A 263 7.39 44.01 9.71
CA ALA A 263 7.02 44.03 11.13
C ALA A 263 6.03 45.18 11.34
N ASN A 264 4.73 44.89 11.20
CA ASN A 264 3.65 45.71 11.79
C ASN A 264 3.17 45.03 13.07
#